data_AF-A0A8J8TAN7-F1
#
_entry.id   AF-A0A8J8TAN7-F1
#
_cell.length_a   1.000
_cell.length_b   1.000
_cell.length_c   1.000
_cell.angle_alpha   90.00
_cell.angle_beta   90.00
_cell.angle_gamma   90.00
#
_symmetry.space_group_name_H-M   'P 1'
#
loop_
_entity.id
_entity.type
_entity.pdbx_description
1 polymer ?
#
loop_
_entity_poly.entity_id
_entity_poly.type
_entity_poly.pdbx_seq_one_letter_code
_entity_poly.pdbx_strand_id
1 'polypeptide(L)' 'MSRTTYTVGPMPGDSSRWKVESNGRVISKHNKKSRAVARAKDLKDRNDTLTVKDRNGRFLKRL' A
#
# COMPACT_ATOMS: atom_id res chain seq x y z
N MET A 1 12.63 16.13 7.59
CA MET A 1 12.22 15.07 6.62
C MET A 1 10.75 14.77 6.84
N SER A 2 9.91 14.98 5.82
CA SER A 2 8.48 14.71 5.91
C SER A 2 8.24 13.20 5.87
N ARG A 3 7.62 12.66 6.91
CA ARG A 3 7.30 11.23 7.02
C ARG A 3 6.25 10.86 5.99
N THR A 4 6.57 9.95 5.08
CA THR A 4 5.62 9.47 4.07
C THR A 4 4.94 8.20 4.58
N THR A 5 3.62 8.14 4.45
CA THR A 5 2.85 6.93 4.74
C THR A 5 2.47 6.25 3.44
N TYR A 6 3.02 5.05 3.25
CA TYR A 6 2.65 4.17 2.17
C TYR A 6 1.53 3.24 2.63
N THR A 7 0.42 3.19 1.89
CA THR A 7 -0.69 2.29 2.14
C THR A 7 -0.89 1.37 0.95
N VAL A 8 -0.78 0.07 1.18
CA VAL A 8 -1.12 -0.96 0.21
C VAL A 8 -2.55 -1.40 0.46
N GLY A 9 -3.41 -1.36 -0.55
CA GLY A 9 -4.79 -1.81 -0.40
C GLY A 9 -5.41 -2.28 -1.71
N PRO A 10 -6.60 -2.90 -1.66
CA PRO A 10 -7.35 -3.24 -2.86
C PRO A 10 -7.81 -1.98 -3.60
N MET A 11 -8.04 -2.09 -4.91
CA MET A 11 -8.67 -1.00 -5.65
C MET A 11 -10.15 -0.87 -5.26
N PRO A 12 -10.71 0.34 -5.23
CA PRO A 12 -12.15 0.51 -5.07
C PRO A 12 -12.86 -0.13 -6.25
N GLY A 13 -13.85 -0.99 -5.98
CA GLY A 13 -14.61 -1.70 -7.01
C GLY A 13 -13.91 -2.93 -7.62
N ASP A 14 -12.65 -3.21 -7.26
CA ASP A 14 -11.92 -4.38 -7.75
C ASP A 14 -10.93 -4.92 -6.71
N SER A 15 -11.37 -5.93 -5.95
CA SER A 15 -10.56 -6.62 -4.93
C SER A 15 -9.50 -7.57 -5.50
N SER A 16 -9.53 -7.84 -6.81
CA SER A 16 -8.48 -8.60 -7.50
C SER A 16 -7.27 -7.72 -7.80
N ARG A 17 -7.47 -6.40 -7.87
CA ARG A 17 -6.41 -5.41 -8.08
C ARG A 17 -6.02 -4.72 -6.78
N TRP A 18 -4.77 -4.32 -6.73
CA TRP A 18 -4.11 -3.72 -5.57
C TRP A 18 -3.48 -2.39 -5.98
N LYS A 19 -3.43 -1.45 -5.06
CA LYS A 19 -2.83 -0.13 -5.23
C LYS A 19 -1.85 0.15 -4.10
N VAL A 20 -0.87 0.99 -4.41
CA VAL A 20 0.01 1.62 -3.43
C VAL A 20 -0.35 3.10 -3.41
N GLU A 21 -0.67 3.60 -2.23
CA GLU A 21 -0.96 4.99 -1.96
C GLU A 21 0.21 5.59 -1.17
N SER A 22 0.61 6.81 -1.50
CA SER A 22 1.54 7.63 -0.73
C SER A 22 0.77 8.84 -0.21
N ASN A 23 0.68 8.98 1.11
CA ASN A 23 -0.09 10.02 1.78
C ASN A 23 -1.53 10.16 1.24
N GLY A 24 -2.18 9.03 0.95
CA GLY A 24 -3.54 8.98 0.41
C GLY A 24 -3.67 9.12 -1.11
N ARG A 25 -2.56 9.34 -1.84
CA ARG A 25 -2.56 9.45 -3.30
C ARG A 25 -2.06 8.15 -3.95
N VAL A 26 -2.82 7.60 -4.88
CA VAL A 26 -2.41 6.39 -5.62
C VAL A 26 -1.19 6.69 -6.48
N ILE A 27 -0.08 6.00 -6.20
CA ILE A 27 1.19 6.13 -6.95
C ILE A 27 1.47 4.92 -7.82
N SER A 28 0.87 3.76 -7.52
CA SER A 28 1.05 2.54 -8.32
C SER A 28 -0.15 1.61 -8.22
N LYS A 29 -0.37 0.82 -9.28
CA LYS A 29 -1.44 -0.18 -9.40
C LYS A 29 -0.84 -1.53 -9.81
N HIS A 30 -1.33 -2.61 -9.22
CA HIS A 30 -0.82 -3.97 -9.40
C HIS A 30 -1.97 -4.98 -9.42
N ASN A 31 -1.79 -6.08 -10.14
CA ASN A 31 -2.80 -7.16 -10.20
C ASN A 31 -2.64 -8.20 -9.06
N LYS A 32 -1.60 -8.07 -8.23
CA LYS A 32 -1.32 -9.00 -7.13
C LYS A 32 -0.90 -8.23 -5.88
N LYS A 33 -1.41 -8.65 -4.70
CA LYS A 33 -1.05 -8.10 -3.39
C LYS A 33 0.46 -8.07 -3.16
N SER A 34 1.14 -9.19 -3.44
CA SER A 34 2.58 -9.33 -3.21
C SER A 34 3.40 -8.30 -3.98
N ARG A 35 3.03 -8.00 -5.24
CA ARG A 35 3.72 -6.96 -6.05
C ARG A 35 3.51 -5.55 -5.50
N ALA A 36 2.31 -5.24 -5.02
CA ALA A 36 2.03 -3.95 -4.38
C ALA A 36 2.79 -3.80 -3.06
N VAL A 37 2.87 -4.86 -2.25
CA VAL A 37 3.66 -4.87 -1.02
C VAL A 37 5.15 -4.72 -1.30
N ALA A 38 5.70 -5.44 -2.29
CA ALA A 38 7.10 -5.31 -2.68
C ALA A 38 7.41 -3.87 -3.12
N ARG A 39 6.57 -3.29 -4.00
CA ARG A 39 6.76 -1.91 -4.45
C ARG A 39 6.71 -0.91 -3.30
N ALA A 40 5.79 -1.09 -2.35
CA ALA A 40 5.69 -0.23 -1.20
C ALA A 40 6.86 -0.40 -0.21
N LYS A 41 7.48 -1.59 -0.14
CA LYS A 41 8.74 -1.81 0.60
C LYS A 41 9.92 -1.12 -0.09
N ASP A 42 10.02 -1.21 -1.41
CA ASP A 42 11.08 -0.56 -2.20
C ASP A 42 11.03 0.96 -2.09
N LEU A 43 9.82 1.54 -1.99
CA LEU A 43 9.60 2.98 -1.87
C LEU A 43 9.73 3.50 -0.44
N LYS A 44 9.60 2.62 0.56
CA LYS A 44 9.62 3.01 1.97
C LYS A 44 11.06 3.24 2.39
N ASP A 45 11.41 4.48 2.74
CA ASP A 45 12.67 4.78 3.41
C ASP A 45 12.65 4.40 4.89
N ARG A 46 13.81 4.41 5.56
CA ARG A 46 13.95 4.02 6.98
C ARG A 46 13.01 4.77 7.94
N ASN A 47 12.59 5.99 7.59
CA ASN A 47 11.73 6.83 8.41
C ASN A 47 10.24 6.78 8.02
N ASP A 48 9.90 6.10 6.93
CA ASP A 48 8.53 6.05 6.41
C ASP A 48 7.69 4.96 7.06
N THR A 49 6.37 5.07 6.93
CA THR A 49 5.42 4.10 7.50
C THR A 49 4.76 3.32 6.39
N LEU A 50 4.74 1.99 6.51
CA LEU A 50 4.06 1.11 5.59
C LEU A 50 2.85 0.48 6.28
N THR A 51 1.69 0.61 5.64
CA THR A 51 0.43 0.01 6.09
C THR A 51 -0.11 -0.88 4.99
N VAL A 52 -0.62 -2.06 5.35
CA VAL A 52 -1.19 -3.01 4.38
C VAL A 52 -2.62 -3.32 4.80
N LYS A 53 -3.56 -3.06 3.90
CA LYS A 53 -4.96 -3.42 4.06
C LYS A 53 -5.22 -4.85 3.58
N ASP A 54 -6.25 -5.50 4.12
CA ASP A 54 -6.81 -6.74 3.60
C ASP A 54 -7.64 -6.48 2.34
N ARG A 55 -8.19 -7.55 1.77
CA ARG A 55 -9.09 -7.49 0.60
C ARG A 55 -10.38 -6.70 0.86
N ASN A 56 -10.73 -6.46 2.12
CA ASN A 56 -11.90 -5.73 2.55
C ASN A 56 -11.56 -4.26 2.91
N GLY A 57 -10.32 -3.81 2.66
CA GLY A 57 -9.87 -2.47 2.97
C GLY A 57 -9.57 -2.23 4.45
N ARG A 58 -9.65 -3.25 5.31
CA ARG A 58 -9.31 -3.15 6.74
C ARG A 58 -7.80 -3.24 6.92
N PHE A 59 -7.24 -2.46 7.83
CA PHE A 59 -5.81 -2.54 8.11
C PHE A 59 -5.47 -3.89 8.74
N LEU A 60 -4.67 -4.70 8.04
CA LEU A 60 -4.02 -5.85 8.66
C LEU A 60 -2.93 -5.29 9.56
N LYS A 61 -2.96 -5.67 10.83
CA LYS A 61 -2.03 -5.28 11.90
C LYS A 61 -0.62 -4.98 11.36
N ARG A 62 -0.09 -3.81 11.77
CA ARG A 62 1.24 -3.26 11.44
C ARG A 62 2.30 -4.37 11.31
N LEU A 63 2.88 -4.49 10.11
CA LEU A 63 4.14 -5.19 9.85
C LEU A 63 5.32 -4.25 10.13
#